data_AF-A0A9C7UKL1-F1
#
_entry.id   AF-A0A9C7UKL1-F1
#
_cell.length_a   1.000
_cell.length_b   1.000
_cell.length_c   1.000
_cell.angle_alpha   90.00
_cell.angle_beta   90.00
_cell.angle_gamma   90.00
#
_symmetry.space_group_name_H-M   'P 1'
#
loop_
_entity.id
_entity.type
_entity.pdbx_description
1 polymer ?
#
loop_
_entity_poly.entity_id
_entity_poly.type
_entity_poly.pdbx_seq_one_letter_code
_entity_poly.pdbx_strand_id
1 'polypeptide(L)'
;MPTNQYGIPTTLADDAGHHVLVLWLDRLSLSGDSEIWNWLREDYTEFTVRNTKIVIVTRQNTAANLQFSNRFELFFDVLSDPEDQLIAELKPKLPGTTLPEFCLIDPTGRVVKWSLGRSLKTELENLLSYLDSRRLINDVVPEGKLFELVEKESEIISIKALFEGRKVVVFGVPGAYTPACSAEHLPGFLNTTKSFGGGCRSVICIAVNDPFVMEAWGQAHAVNERIRMVADGDGSFTRAMGLTLDLGVFGLGKRSKRYAMIVVDGVINTSMSRRGGLWAAVVLLIC
;
A
#
# COMPACT_ATOMS: atom_id res chain seq x y z
N MET A 1 -5.39 24.39 21.23
CA MET A 1 -5.80 23.06 20.76
C MET A 1 -6.53 23.26 19.45
N PRO A 2 -6.16 22.51 18.40
CA PRO A 2 -6.84 22.59 17.13
C PRO A 2 -8.34 22.27 17.27
N THR A 3 -9.15 22.93 16.46
CA THR A 3 -10.60 22.66 16.38
C THR A 3 -11.00 22.52 14.93
N ASN A 4 -11.95 21.62 14.63
CA ASN A 4 -12.53 21.55 13.30
C ASN A 4 -13.36 22.80 12.96
N GLN A 5 -13.87 22.87 11.73
CA GLN A 5 -14.67 23.97 11.20
C GLN A 5 -15.97 24.25 11.99
N TYR A 6 -16.39 23.34 12.87
CA TYR A 6 -17.55 23.50 13.75
C TYR A 6 -17.17 23.91 15.19
N GLY A 7 -15.89 24.16 15.47
CA GLY A 7 -15.38 24.52 16.79
C GLY A 7 -15.25 23.34 17.75
N ILE A 8 -15.29 22.10 17.24
CA ILE A 8 -15.09 20.90 18.05
C ILE A 8 -13.58 20.66 18.19
N PRO A 9 -13.06 20.51 19.42
CA PRO A 9 -11.72 20.00 19.66
C PRO A 9 -11.38 18.76 18.84
N THR A 10 -10.26 18.77 18.12
CA THR A 10 -9.82 17.62 17.32
C THR A 10 -8.31 17.49 17.37
N THR A 11 -7.85 16.26 17.54
CA THR A 11 -6.44 15.86 17.61
C THR A 11 -6.20 14.68 16.68
N LEU A 12 -4.94 14.45 16.30
CA LEU A 12 -4.59 13.26 15.49
C LEU A 12 -4.89 11.94 16.21
N ALA A 13 -4.97 11.97 17.54
CA ALA A 13 -5.32 10.79 18.33
C ALA A 13 -6.79 10.36 18.13
N ASP A 14 -7.68 11.30 17.77
CA ASP A 14 -9.08 11.01 17.45
C ASP A 14 -9.22 10.20 16.15
N ASP A 15 -8.16 10.18 15.34
CA ASP A 15 -8.06 9.42 14.09
C ASP A 15 -7.17 8.17 14.21
N ALA A 16 -6.84 7.74 15.43
CA ALA A 16 -6.09 6.51 15.66
C ALA A 16 -6.75 5.30 14.95
N GLY A 17 -5.94 4.46 14.31
CA GLY A 17 -6.44 3.34 13.50
C GLY A 17 -6.73 3.68 12.03
N HIS A 18 -6.68 4.96 11.65
CA HIS A 18 -6.75 5.41 10.26
C HIS A 18 -5.39 5.86 9.74
N HIS A 19 -5.20 5.79 8.42
CA HIS A 19 -4.24 6.67 7.77
C HIS A 19 -4.75 8.11 7.84
N VAL A 20 -3.89 9.08 8.11
CA VAL A 20 -4.27 10.50 8.14
C VAL A 20 -3.42 11.27 7.16
N LEU A 21 -4.04 11.70 6.05
CA LEU A 21 -3.46 12.65 5.12
C LEU A 21 -3.71 14.05 5.65
N VAL A 22 -2.66 14.69 6.14
CA VAL A 22 -2.72 16.09 6.58
C VAL A 22 -2.36 16.99 5.39
N LEU A 23 -2.99 18.14 5.24
CA LEU A 23 -2.76 19.13 4.15
C LEU A 23 -2.65 20.53 4.76
N TRP A 24 -1.59 21.29 4.43
CA TRP A 24 -1.30 22.57 5.07
C TRP A 24 -1.71 23.73 4.15
N LEU A 25 -2.92 24.25 4.35
CA LEU A 25 -3.50 25.22 3.41
C LEU A 25 -2.69 26.50 3.29
N ASP A 26 -2.14 27.02 4.40
CA ASP A 26 -1.37 28.27 4.40
C ASP A 26 -0.01 28.15 3.69
N ARG A 27 0.40 26.92 3.33
CA ARG A 27 1.64 26.64 2.58
C ARG A 27 1.37 26.35 1.11
N LEU A 28 0.14 25.98 0.79
CA LEU A 28 -0.30 25.78 -0.58
C LEU A 28 -0.61 27.15 -1.19
N SER A 29 -0.11 27.43 -2.40
CA SER A 29 -0.52 28.61 -3.19
C SER A 29 -1.95 28.46 -3.76
N LEU A 30 -2.81 27.66 -3.11
CA LEU A 30 -4.03 27.05 -3.66
C LEU A 30 -5.30 27.59 -3.00
N SER A 31 -5.23 28.64 -2.19
CA SER A 31 -6.42 29.26 -1.58
C SER A 31 -7.43 29.79 -2.61
N GLY A 32 -7.02 29.92 -3.89
CA GLY A 32 -7.88 30.23 -5.02
C GLY A 32 -7.94 29.17 -6.14
N ASP A 33 -7.24 28.04 -6.02
CA ASP A 33 -7.20 27.02 -7.08
C ASP A 33 -8.39 26.06 -6.92
N SER A 34 -9.47 26.29 -7.67
CA SER A 34 -10.65 25.43 -7.60
C SER A 34 -10.43 24.04 -8.16
N GLU A 35 -9.44 23.83 -9.04
CA GLU A 35 -9.27 22.55 -9.73
C GLU A 35 -8.86 21.44 -8.75
N ILE A 36 -7.90 21.73 -7.87
CA ILE A 36 -7.41 20.75 -6.89
C ILE A 36 -8.45 20.40 -5.82
N TRP A 37 -9.24 21.38 -5.36
CA TRP A 37 -10.27 21.14 -4.35
C TRP A 37 -11.46 20.39 -4.93
N ASN A 38 -11.83 20.69 -6.18
CA ASN A 38 -12.84 19.91 -6.90
C ASN A 38 -12.38 18.47 -7.11
N TRP A 39 -11.13 18.28 -7.52
CA TRP A 39 -10.53 16.96 -7.67
C TRP A 39 -10.50 16.19 -6.35
N LEU A 40 -10.02 16.79 -5.26
CA LEU A 40 -10.00 16.18 -3.92
C LEU A 40 -11.40 15.81 -3.41
N ARG A 41 -12.42 16.63 -3.70
CA ARG A 41 -13.82 16.32 -3.37
C ARG A 41 -14.30 15.10 -4.16
N GLU A 42 -14.04 15.07 -5.46
CA GLU A 42 -14.48 14.00 -6.37
C GLU A 42 -13.80 12.67 -6.04
N ASP A 43 -12.51 12.70 -5.74
CA ASP A 43 -11.69 11.52 -5.41
C ASP A 43 -11.62 11.24 -3.89
N TYR A 44 -12.38 11.95 -3.06
CA TYR A 44 -12.40 11.73 -1.60
C TYR A 44 -12.71 10.27 -1.24
N THR A 45 -13.62 9.65 -2.00
CA THR A 45 -13.99 8.25 -1.81
C THR A 45 -12.79 7.32 -1.97
N GLU A 46 -11.85 7.63 -2.87
CA GLU A 46 -10.63 6.84 -3.06
C GLU A 46 -9.76 6.82 -1.80
N PHE A 47 -9.70 7.91 -1.03
CA PHE A 47 -8.99 7.91 0.25
C PHE A 47 -9.75 7.12 1.32
N THR A 48 -11.06 7.33 1.43
CA THR A 48 -11.88 6.64 2.46
C THR A 48 -11.93 5.13 2.29
N VAL A 49 -12.04 4.61 1.06
CA VAL A 49 -11.98 3.15 0.80
C VAL A 49 -10.62 2.53 1.12
N ARG A 50 -9.58 3.36 1.28
CA ARG A 50 -8.21 2.99 1.69
C ARG A 50 -7.96 3.28 3.18
N ASN A 51 -9.01 3.36 4.00
CA ASN A 51 -8.92 3.67 5.42
C ASN A 51 -8.14 4.97 5.71
N THR A 52 -8.23 5.95 4.80
CA THR A 52 -7.52 7.22 4.90
C THR A 52 -8.50 8.35 5.14
N LYS A 53 -8.27 9.10 6.22
CA LYS A 53 -8.92 10.38 6.49
C LYS A 53 -8.07 11.51 5.93
N ILE A 54 -8.73 12.56 5.47
CA ILE A 54 -8.09 13.78 5.01
C ILE A 54 -8.35 14.86 6.07
N VAL A 55 -7.32 15.61 6.42
CA VAL A 55 -7.41 16.72 7.37
C VAL A 55 -6.69 17.91 6.76
N ILE A 56 -7.41 18.99 6.51
CA ILE A 56 -6.80 20.27 6.15
C ILE A 56 -6.48 21.02 7.43
N VAL A 57 -5.29 21.62 7.52
CA VAL A 57 -4.86 22.45 8.64
C VAL A 57 -4.58 23.86 8.15
N THR A 58 -5.14 24.84 8.84
CA THR A 58 -5.01 26.27 8.54
C THR A 58 -4.76 27.04 9.85
N ARG A 59 -4.19 28.24 9.75
CA ARG A 59 -4.12 29.24 10.84
C ARG A 59 -5.36 30.12 10.89
N GLN A 60 -6.32 29.90 10.01
CA GLN A 60 -7.55 30.66 9.97
C GLN A 60 -8.48 30.20 11.09
N ASN A 61 -9.40 31.08 11.49
CA ASN A 61 -10.40 30.74 12.49
C ASN A 61 -11.46 29.76 11.92
N THR A 62 -12.25 29.18 12.83
CA THR A 62 -13.30 28.21 12.49
C THR A 62 -14.32 28.74 11.48
N ALA A 63 -14.68 30.02 11.53
CA ALA A 63 -15.63 30.63 10.60
C ALA A 63 -15.09 30.69 9.17
N ALA A 64 -13.82 31.08 8.99
CA ALA A 64 -13.16 31.09 7.70
C ALA A 64 -13.00 29.66 7.13
N ASN A 65 -12.64 28.69 7.99
CA ASN A 65 -12.55 27.29 7.59
C ASN A 65 -13.91 26.72 7.18
N LEU A 66 -14.99 27.07 7.87
CA LEU A 66 -16.34 26.66 7.50
C LEU A 66 -16.76 27.25 6.15
N GLN A 67 -16.46 28.53 5.89
CA GLN A 67 -16.71 29.15 4.59
C GLN A 67 -15.94 28.46 3.47
N PHE A 68 -14.67 28.12 3.72
CA PHE A 68 -13.85 27.37 2.77
C PHE A 68 -14.42 25.97 2.49
N SER A 69 -14.74 25.23 3.55
CA SER A 69 -15.34 23.88 3.47
C SER A 69 -16.65 23.90 2.69
N ASN A 70 -17.52 24.88 2.96
CA ASN A 70 -18.81 25.02 2.26
C ASN A 70 -18.63 25.43 0.79
N ARG A 71 -17.68 26.32 0.50
CA ARG A 71 -17.41 26.80 -0.87
C ARG A 71 -17.03 25.66 -1.82
N PHE A 72 -16.26 24.69 -1.32
CA PHE A 72 -15.79 23.55 -2.10
C PHE A 72 -16.51 22.24 -1.77
N GLU A 73 -17.57 22.29 -0.97
CA GLU A 73 -18.38 21.13 -0.55
C GLU A 73 -17.51 19.97 -0.02
N LEU A 74 -16.55 20.28 0.83
CA LEU A 74 -15.62 19.28 1.38
C LEU A 74 -16.31 18.40 2.44
N PHE A 75 -16.01 17.11 2.42
CA PHE A 75 -16.58 16.09 3.32
C PHE A 75 -15.66 15.72 4.48
N PHE A 76 -14.58 16.46 4.67
CA PHE A 76 -13.51 16.15 5.61
C PHE A 76 -13.07 17.39 6.38
N ASP A 77 -12.38 17.18 7.50
CA ASP A 77 -12.16 18.24 8.47
C ASP A 77 -11.17 19.31 8.00
N VAL A 78 -11.51 20.56 8.30
CA VAL A 78 -10.67 21.75 8.10
C VAL A 78 -10.36 22.37 9.45
N LEU A 79 -9.23 21.96 10.02
CA LEU A 79 -8.79 22.35 11.36
C LEU A 79 -8.22 23.76 11.39
N SER A 80 -8.66 24.52 12.38
CA SER A 80 -8.11 25.80 12.81
C SER A 80 -7.02 25.54 13.86
N ASP A 81 -5.77 25.81 13.50
CA ASP A 81 -4.58 25.69 14.35
C ASP A 81 -3.70 26.97 14.26
N PRO A 82 -4.19 28.12 14.74
CA PRO A 82 -3.49 29.41 14.63
C PRO A 82 -2.13 29.44 15.35
N GLU A 83 -1.96 28.60 16.37
CA GLU A 83 -0.75 28.51 17.20
C GLU A 83 0.22 27.42 16.72
N ASP A 84 0.01 26.85 15.53
CA ASP A 84 0.87 25.82 14.91
C ASP A 84 1.11 24.59 15.83
N GLN A 85 0.14 24.17 16.64
CA GLN A 85 0.31 23.05 17.58
C GLN A 85 0.55 21.71 16.87
N LEU A 86 -0.24 21.40 15.83
CA LEU A 86 -0.07 20.19 15.01
C LEU A 86 1.27 20.21 14.27
N ILE A 87 1.66 21.38 13.77
CA ILE A 87 2.96 21.56 13.11
C ILE A 87 4.09 21.31 14.11
N ALA A 88 4.01 21.84 15.32
CA ALA A 88 5.01 21.62 16.36
C ALA A 88 5.11 20.14 16.75
N GLU A 89 4.00 19.41 16.80
CA GLU A 89 3.98 17.97 17.08
C GLU A 89 4.60 17.13 15.95
N LEU A 90 4.35 17.49 14.69
CA LEU A 90 4.77 16.71 13.53
C LEU A 90 6.17 17.08 13.03
N LYS A 91 6.62 18.32 13.22
CA LYS A 91 7.92 18.82 12.72
C LYS A 91 9.11 17.95 13.14
N PRO A 92 9.23 17.45 14.38
CA PRO A 92 10.33 16.54 14.77
C PRO A 92 10.30 15.19 14.04
N LYS A 93 9.14 14.79 13.51
CA LYS A 93 8.93 13.52 12.79
C LYS A 93 9.14 13.66 11.28
N LEU A 94 9.28 14.90 10.79
CA LEU A 94 9.41 15.21 9.36
C LEU A 94 10.88 15.40 8.97
N PRO A 95 11.29 14.99 7.76
CA PRO A 95 12.67 15.14 7.32
C PRO A 95 12.94 16.54 6.78
N GLY A 96 14.15 17.04 7.05
CA GLY A 96 14.61 18.34 6.56
C GLY A 96 14.25 19.51 7.46
N THR A 97 14.60 20.72 7.02
CA THR A 97 14.36 21.97 7.76
C THR A 97 13.08 22.67 7.34
N THR A 98 12.57 22.37 6.15
CA THR A 98 11.36 22.95 5.55
C THR A 98 10.17 22.04 5.77
N LEU A 99 9.05 22.63 6.20
CA LEU A 99 7.80 21.90 6.38
C LEU A 99 7.21 21.56 4.99
N PRO A 100 6.81 20.31 4.74
CA PRO A 100 6.14 19.92 3.51
C PRO A 100 4.72 20.52 3.39
N GLU A 101 4.18 20.52 2.18
CA GLU A 101 2.80 20.90 1.86
C GLU A 101 1.79 19.88 2.38
N PHE A 102 2.18 18.60 2.41
CA PHE A 102 1.38 17.52 2.98
C PHE A 102 2.25 16.42 3.60
N CYS A 103 1.65 15.59 4.44
CA CYS A 103 2.24 14.38 4.98
C CYS A 103 1.15 13.34 5.26
N LEU A 104 1.54 12.06 5.19
CA LEU A 104 0.70 10.94 5.53
C LEU A 104 1.20 10.31 6.82
N ILE A 105 0.27 10.11 7.75
CA ILE A 105 0.47 9.39 9.01
C ILE A 105 -0.16 8.01 8.87
N ASP A 106 0.53 6.98 9.35
CA ASP A 106 0.00 5.61 9.39
C ASP A 106 -0.89 5.36 10.63
N PRO A 107 -1.66 4.25 10.69
CA PRO A 107 -2.51 3.92 11.83
C PRO A 107 -1.79 3.83 13.18
N THR A 108 -0.45 3.73 13.18
CA THR A 108 0.38 3.70 14.40
C THR A 108 0.85 5.08 14.85
N GLY A 109 0.47 6.14 14.12
CA GLY A 109 0.84 7.52 14.41
C GLY A 109 2.21 7.94 13.85
N ARG A 110 2.80 7.15 12.94
CA ARG A 110 4.10 7.48 12.34
C ARG A 110 3.92 8.21 11.02
N VAL A 111 4.70 9.26 10.80
CA VAL A 111 4.77 9.92 9.49
C VAL A 111 5.52 9.01 8.50
N VAL A 112 4.88 8.69 7.38
CA VAL A 112 5.37 7.70 6.42
C VAL A 112 5.57 8.22 5.00
N LYS A 113 4.92 9.35 4.64
CA LYS A 113 5.10 10.08 3.38
C LYS A 113 4.95 11.57 3.60
N TRP A 114 5.52 12.37 2.70
CA TRP A 114 5.42 13.83 2.67
C TRP A 114 5.63 14.35 1.25
N SER A 115 5.16 15.57 0.98
CA SER A 115 5.31 16.24 -0.31
C SER A 115 6.79 16.48 -0.64
N LEU A 116 7.17 16.37 -1.92
CA LEU A 116 8.53 16.61 -2.41
C LEU A 116 8.65 17.90 -3.22
N GLY A 117 7.59 18.74 -3.24
CA GLY A 117 7.55 20.01 -3.95
C GLY A 117 7.26 19.88 -5.45
N ARG A 118 6.59 18.79 -5.86
CA ARG A 118 6.03 18.65 -7.21
C ARG A 118 4.58 19.16 -7.23
N SER A 119 3.89 19.05 -8.38
CA SER A 119 2.46 19.34 -8.44
C SER A 119 1.68 18.50 -7.41
N LEU A 120 0.89 19.16 -6.56
CA LEU A 120 0.13 18.52 -5.49
C LEU A 120 -0.75 17.38 -6.02
N LYS A 121 -1.46 17.59 -7.14
CA LYS A 121 -2.30 16.55 -7.76
C LYS A 121 -1.50 15.28 -8.05
N THR A 122 -0.36 15.42 -8.73
CA THR A 122 0.52 14.29 -9.05
C THR A 122 1.06 13.61 -7.79
N GLU A 123 1.38 14.36 -6.74
CA GLU A 123 1.85 13.77 -5.49
C GLU A 123 0.74 13.02 -4.74
N LEU A 124 -0.50 13.51 -4.79
CA LEU A 124 -1.67 12.83 -4.22
C LEU A 124 -2.08 11.58 -5.01
N GLU A 125 -2.00 11.59 -6.34
CA GLU A 125 -2.17 10.40 -7.18
C GLU A 125 -1.10 9.33 -6.84
N ASN A 126 0.16 9.75 -6.67
CA ASN A 126 1.23 8.86 -6.22
C ASN A 126 0.97 8.33 -4.80
N LEU A 127 0.33 9.12 -3.94
CA LEU A 127 -0.04 8.71 -2.60
C LEU A 127 -1.13 7.64 -2.62
N LEU A 128 -2.13 7.76 -3.50
CA LEU A 128 -3.16 6.73 -3.72
C LEU A 128 -2.53 5.40 -4.16
N SER A 129 -1.57 5.45 -5.08
CA SER A 129 -0.78 4.27 -5.49
C SER A 129 0.02 3.67 -4.33
N TYR A 130 0.59 4.52 -3.47
CA TYR A 130 1.27 4.07 -2.26
C TYR A 130 0.31 3.43 -1.23
N LEU A 131 -0.89 3.98 -1.05
CA LEU A 131 -1.91 3.43 -0.13
C LEU A 131 -2.45 2.09 -0.62
N ASP A 132 -2.63 1.92 -1.94
CA ASP A 132 -2.90 0.61 -2.57
C ASP A 132 -1.84 -0.43 -2.19
N SER A 133 -0.59 0.01 -2.05
CA SER A 133 0.54 -0.84 -1.76
C SER A 133 0.64 -1.16 -0.25
N ARG A 134 0.49 -0.19 0.66
CA ARG A 134 0.71 -0.38 2.10
C ARG A 134 -0.49 -0.91 2.90
N ARG A 135 -1.68 -1.00 2.32
CA ARG A 135 -2.93 -1.47 2.99
C ARG A 135 -2.73 -2.74 3.84
N LEU A 136 -1.87 -3.65 3.38
CA LEU A 136 -1.74 -4.98 3.95
C LEU A 136 -0.68 -5.11 5.05
N ILE A 137 0.11 -4.08 5.34
CA ILE A 137 1.19 -4.19 6.34
C ILE A 137 0.60 -4.34 7.75
N ASN A 138 1.08 -5.34 8.48
CA ASN A 138 0.57 -5.83 9.77
C ASN A 138 -0.79 -6.56 9.70
N ASP A 139 -1.38 -6.73 8.51
CA ASP A 139 -2.53 -7.60 8.36
C ASP A 139 -2.10 -9.06 8.36
N VAL A 140 -3.01 -9.91 8.85
CA VAL A 140 -2.92 -11.36 8.67
C VAL A 140 -3.22 -11.66 7.21
N VAL A 141 -2.41 -12.52 6.58
CA VAL A 141 -2.66 -13.01 5.23
C VAL A 141 -4.06 -13.65 5.20
N PRO A 142 -4.99 -13.17 4.36
CA PRO A 142 -6.35 -13.65 4.32
C PRO A 142 -6.42 -15.07 3.75
N GLU A 143 -7.46 -15.80 4.15
CA GLU A 143 -7.75 -17.12 3.59
C GLU A 143 -8.09 -17.04 2.10
N GLY A 144 -7.67 -18.07 1.35
CA GLY A 144 -7.93 -18.22 -0.08
C GLY A 144 -7.67 -19.66 -0.52
N LYS A 145 -8.27 -20.08 -1.63
CA LYS A 145 -8.05 -21.41 -2.20
C LYS A 145 -6.80 -21.37 -3.07
N LEU A 146 -5.67 -21.73 -2.47
CA LEU A 146 -4.40 -21.87 -3.18
C LEU A 146 -4.15 -23.34 -3.52
N PHE A 147 -3.48 -23.56 -4.65
CA PHE A 147 -3.25 -24.89 -5.22
C PHE A 147 -1.78 -25.09 -5.59
N GLU A 148 -1.31 -26.32 -5.44
CA GLU A 148 -0.01 -26.78 -5.92
C GLU A 148 -0.14 -28.15 -6.57
N LEU A 149 0.79 -28.47 -7.46
CA LEU A 149 0.85 -29.78 -8.08
C LEU A 149 1.77 -30.70 -7.26
N VAL A 150 1.19 -31.68 -6.57
CA VAL A 150 1.92 -32.69 -5.78
C VAL A 150 1.72 -34.04 -6.48
N GLU A 151 2.80 -34.69 -6.89
CA GLU A 151 2.74 -35.97 -7.61
C GLU A 151 1.82 -35.97 -8.85
N LYS A 152 1.70 -34.81 -9.53
CA LYS A 152 0.83 -34.53 -10.69
C LYS A 152 -0.67 -34.38 -10.36
N GLU A 153 -1.03 -34.38 -9.08
CA GLU A 153 -2.37 -34.07 -8.62
C GLU A 153 -2.45 -32.65 -8.06
N SER A 154 -3.59 -31.99 -8.28
CA SER A 154 -3.83 -30.63 -7.78
C SER A 154 -4.32 -30.70 -6.34
N GLU A 155 -3.50 -30.24 -5.40
CA GLU A 155 -3.84 -30.21 -3.98
C GLU A 155 -4.13 -28.78 -3.49
N ILE A 156 -5.09 -28.65 -2.56
CA ILE A 156 -5.35 -27.38 -1.88
C ILE A 156 -4.33 -27.19 -0.77
N ILE A 157 -3.65 -26.05 -0.77
CA ILE A 157 -2.69 -25.67 0.26
C ILE A 157 -3.28 -24.57 1.12
N SER A 158 -3.29 -24.77 2.45
CA SER A 158 -3.76 -23.75 3.39
C SER A 158 -2.75 -22.61 3.57
N ILE A 159 -3.25 -21.41 3.88
CA ILE A 159 -2.43 -20.26 4.28
C ILE A 159 -1.53 -20.61 5.47
N LYS A 160 -2.09 -21.33 6.45
CA LYS A 160 -1.34 -21.86 7.60
C LYS A 160 -0.14 -22.71 7.16
N ALA A 161 -0.34 -23.64 6.24
CA ALA A 161 0.74 -24.48 5.70
C ALA A 161 1.80 -23.70 4.91
N LEU A 162 1.50 -22.50 4.43
CA LEU A 162 2.45 -21.63 3.73
C LEU A 162 3.27 -20.76 4.71
N PHE A 163 2.63 -20.22 5.75
CA PHE A 163 3.20 -19.10 6.50
C PHE A 163 3.41 -19.31 8.01
N GLU A 164 2.74 -20.28 8.65
CA GLU A 164 2.85 -20.48 10.11
C GLU A 164 4.29 -20.84 10.52
N GLY A 165 4.78 -20.16 11.55
CA GLY A 165 6.13 -20.34 12.11
C GLY A 165 7.27 -20.01 11.14
N ARG A 166 6.97 -19.34 10.02
CA ARG A 166 7.92 -19.11 8.92
C ARG A 166 8.04 -17.63 8.57
N LYS A 167 9.22 -17.29 8.07
CA LYS A 167 9.49 -16.05 7.35
C LYS A 167 9.62 -16.36 5.87
N VAL A 168 8.75 -15.78 5.06
CA VAL A 168 8.56 -16.11 3.65
C VAL A 168 8.56 -14.84 2.81
N VAL A 169 9.24 -14.87 1.67
CA VAL A 169 9.07 -13.85 0.63
C VAL A 169 8.00 -14.34 -0.34
N VAL A 170 6.98 -13.54 -0.59
CA VAL A 170 5.92 -13.84 -1.57
C VAL A 170 5.97 -12.79 -2.66
N PHE A 171 5.83 -13.19 -3.91
CA PHE A 171 5.59 -12.25 -5.00
C PHE A 171 4.44 -12.72 -5.87
N GLY A 172 3.58 -11.78 -6.25
CA GLY A 172 2.45 -12.00 -7.13
C GLY A 172 2.74 -11.44 -8.52
N VAL A 173 2.25 -12.13 -9.55
CA VAL A 173 2.37 -11.67 -10.95
C VAL A 173 1.04 -11.78 -11.69
N PRO A 174 0.80 -10.95 -12.73
CA PRO A 174 -0.42 -11.04 -13.53
C PRO A 174 -0.66 -12.38 -14.22
N GLY A 175 0.40 -13.08 -14.62
CA GLY A 175 0.25 -14.40 -15.23
C GLY A 175 1.55 -15.05 -15.66
N ALA A 176 1.56 -16.38 -15.58
CA ALA A 176 2.58 -17.23 -16.17
C ALA A 176 2.72 -16.99 -17.69
N TYR A 177 3.92 -17.17 -18.23
CA TYR A 177 4.27 -17.00 -19.64
C TYR A 177 4.06 -15.61 -20.25
N THR A 178 3.62 -14.61 -19.48
CA THR A 178 3.54 -13.22 -19.97
C THR A 178 4.94 -12.59 -20.05
N PRO A 179 5.21 -11.63 -20.98
CA PRO A 179 6.57 -11.21 -21.30
C PRO A 179 7.38 -10.69 -20.11
N ALA A 180 6.88 -9.69 -19.38
CA ALA A 180 7.59 -9.10 -18.24
C ALA A 180 7.75 -10.11 -17.08
N CYS A 181 6.73 -10.94 -16.82
CA CYS A 181 6.78 -11.95 -15.77
C CYS A 181 7.88 -13.00 -16.01
N SER A 182 8.05 -13.41 -17.27
CA SER A 182 8.97 -14.47 -17.67
C SER A 182 10.38 -13.95 -17.92
N ALA A 183 10.53 -12.73 -18.45
CA ALA A 183 11.83 -12.16 -18.74
C ALA A 183 12.52 -11.56 -17.51
N GLU A 184 11.76 -10.96 -16.59
CA GLU A 184 12.34 -10.12 -15.53
C GLU A 184 11.97 -10.58 -14.13
N HIS A 185 10.68 -10.70 -13.79
CA HIS A 185 10.29 -10.84 -12.39
C HIS A 185 10.63 -12.20 -11.80
N LEU A 186 10.19 -13.30 -12.43
CA LEU A 186 10.51 -14.64 -11.93
C LEU A 186 12.04 -14.89 -11.91
N PRO A 187 12.80 -14.60 -12.99
CA PRO A 187 14.27 -14.70 -12.95
C PRO A 187 14.94 -13.80 -11.91
N GLY A 188 14.43 -12.58 -11.69
CA GLY A 188 14.94 -11.65 -10.69
C GLY A 188 14.83 -12.20 -9.27
N PHE A 189 13.67 -12.77 -8.91
CA PHE A 189 13.51 -13.47 -7.63
C PHE A 189 14.39 -14.72 -7.55
N LEU A 190 14.50 -15.49 -8.64
CA LEU A 190 15.31 -16.69 -8.69
C LEU A 190 16.79 -16.42 -8.39
N ASN A 191 17.32 -15.34 -8.97
CA ASN A 191 18.71 -14.90 -8.79
C ASN A 191 18.97 -14.32 -7.39
N THR A 192 17.95 -13.78 -6.73
CA THR A 192 18.06 -13.18 -5.40
C THR A 192 17.74 -14.14 -4.26
N THR A 193 17.24 -15.35 -4.55
CA THR A 193 16.91 -16.39 -3.53
C THR A 193 18.01 -16.62 -2.50
N LYS A 194 19.28 -16.66 -2.93
CA LYS A 194 20.44 -16.86 -2.05
C LYS A 194 20.82 -15.63 -1.20
N SER A 195 20.33 -14.45 -1.60
CA SER A 195 20.65 -13.16 -0.97
C SER A 195 19.63 -12.76 0.10
N PHE A 196 18.51 -13.47 0.21
CA PHE A 196 17.51 -13.30 1.27
C PHE A 196 18.07 -13.76 2.63
N GLY A 197 18.87 -12.91 3.27
CA GLY A 197 19.40 -13.15 4.61
C GLY A 197 18.32 -13.13 5.72
N GLY A 198 18.73 -13.34 6.97
CA GLY A 198 17.87 -13.07 8.13
C GLY A 198 16.76 -14.09 8.39
N GLY A 199 16.98 -15.38 8.08
CA GLY A 199 16.08 -16.48 8.45
C GLY A 199 14.86 -16.66 7.52
N CYS A 200 14.85 -16.03 6.34
CA CYS A 200 13.86 -16.33 5.31
C CYS A 200 14.04 -17.77 4.83
N ARG A 201 12.98 -18.58 4.95
CA ARG A 201 13.05 -20.04 4.69
C ARG A 201 12.50 -20.46 3.33
N SER A 202 11.73 -19.60 2.65
CA SER A 202 11.15 -19.92 1.35
C SER A 202 10.77 -18.67 0.56
N VAL A 203 10.70 -18.82 -0.76
CA VAL A 203 10.18 -17.83 -1.70
C VAL A 203 8.98 -18.44 -2.43
N ILE A 204 7.90 -17.69 -2.57
CA ILE A 204 6.64 -18.15 -3.16
C ILE A 204 6.26 -17.22 -4.32
N CYS A 205 5.94 -17.80 -5.47
CA CYS A 205 5.33 -17.11 -6.61
C CYS A 205 3.84 -17.42 -6.65
N ILE A 206 2.97 -16.41 -6.64
CA ILE A 206 1.52 -16.56 -6.77
C ILE A 206 1.04 -15.94 -8.09
N ALA A 207 0.17 -16.63 -8.83
CA ALA A 207 -0.54 -16.05 -9.97
C ALA A 207 -1.95 -16.62 -10.11
N VAL A 208 -2.82 -15.85 -10.78
CA VAL A 208 -4.16 -16.30 -11.19
C VAL A 208 -4.02 -17.15 -12.46
N ASN A 209 -3.55 -18.37 -12.25
CA ASN A 209 -3.36 -19.45 -13.23
C ASN A 209 -3.65 -20.78 -12.51
N ASP A 210 -3.99 -21.83 -13.24
CA ASP A 210 -4.15 -23.17 -12.69
C ASP A 210 -2.79 -23.79 -12.27
N PRO A 211 -2.79 -24.80 -11.38
CA PRO A 211 -1.55 -25.41 -10.86
C PRO A 211 -0.71 -26.09 -11.93
N PHE A 212 -1.30 -26.63 -13.00
CA PHE A 212 -0.55 -27.28 -14.08
C PHE A 212 0.28 -26.25 -14.87
N VAL A 213 -0.31 -25.10 -15.17
CA VAL A 213 0.39 -23.98 -15.81
C VAL A 213 1.48 -23.42 -14.90
N MET A 214 1.21 -23.26 -13.61
CA MET A 214 2.21 -22.76 -12.64
C MET A 214 3.42 -23.69 -12.52
N GLU A 215 3.20 -25.00 -12.48
CA GLU A 215 4.27 -26.01 -12.45
C GLU A 215 5.09 -26.00 -13.74
N ALA A 216 4.43 -26.08 -14.91
CA ALA A 216 5.11 -26.07 -16.21
C ALA A 216 5.94 -24.78 -16.41
N TRP A 217 5.43 -23.65 -15.94
CA TRP A 217 6.14 -22.38 -16.02
C TRP A 217 7.36 -22.36 -15.09
N GLY A 218 7.24 -22.87 -13.87
CA GLY A 218 8.38 -23.05 -12.96
C GLY A 218 9.48 -23.93 -13.56
N GLN A 219 9.10 -25.05 -14.18
CA GLN A 219 10.03 -25.95 -14.88
C GLN A 219 10.73 -25.26 -16.05
N ALA A 220 10.00 -24.50 -16.87
CA ALA A 220 10.56 -23.74 -17.99
C ALA A 220 11.61 -22.72 -17.56
N HIS A 221 11.53 -22.20 -16.33
CA HIS A 221 12.50 -21.27 -15.75
C HIS A 221 13.52 -21.92 -14.81
N ALA A 222 13.53 -23.25 -14.70
CA ALA A 222 14.41 -24.02 -13.81
C ALA A 222 14.40 -23.48 -12.37
N VAL A 223 13.21 -23.14 -11.86
CA VAL A 223 13.06 -22.62 -10.49
C VAL A 223 13.44 -23.68 -9.46
N ASN A 224 13.09 -24.95 -9.72
CA ASN A 224 13.28 -26.09 -8.83
C ASN A 224 12.77 -25.77 -7.41
N GLU A 225 13.41 -26.33 -6.38
CA GLU A 225 13.11 -26.07 -4.96
C GLU A 225 13.39 -24.63 -4.48
N ARG A 226 13.85 -23.72 -5.35
CA ARG A 226 14.22 -22.35 -4.95
C ARG A 226 13.02 -21.42 -4.83
N ILE A 227 11.98 -21.64 -5.61
CA ILE A 227 10.73 -20.87 -5.58
C ILE A 227 9.57 -21.86 -5.65
N ARG A 228 8.67 -21.79 -4.67
CA ARG A 228 7.43 -22.54 -4.66
C ARG A 228 6.42 -21.85 -5.58
N MET A 229 5.93 -22.56 -6.59
CA MET A 229 4.98 -22.03 -7.57
C MET A 229 3.56 -22.36 -7.12
N VAL A 230 2.77 -21.33 -6.77
CA VAL A 230 1.46 -21.49 -6.14
C VAL A 230 0.38 -20.88 -7.02
N ALA A 231 -0.63 -21.69 -7.33
CA ALA A 231 -1.76 -21.28 -8.14
C ALA A 231 -2.89 -20.69 -7.28
N ASP A 232 -3.35 -19.49 -7.65
CA ASP A 232 -4.61 -18.91 -7.19
C ASP A 232 -5.65 -19.05 -8.32
N GLY A 233 -5.95 -20.30 -8.68
CA GLY A 233 -6.65 -20.62 -9.93
C GLY A 233 -8.05 -20.00 -10.04
N ASP A 234 -8.75 -19.81 -8.92
CA ASP A 234 -10.06 -19.15 -8.88
C ASP A 234 -9.97 -17.65 -8.53
N GLY A 235 -8.77 -17.12 -8.30
CA GLY A 235 -8.48 -15.74 -7.93
C GLY A 235 -8.98 -15.35 -6.53
N SER A 236 -9.40 -16.30 -5.69
CA SER A 236 -9.99 -16.02 -4.38
C SER A 236 -9.00 -15.34 -3.44
N PHE A 237 -7.75 -15.78 -3.44
CA PHE A 237 -6.70 -15.19 -2.62
C PHE A 237 -6.40 -13.76 -3.08
N THR A 238 -6.22 -13.56 -4.39
CA THR A 238 -5.95 -12.24 -5.00
C THR A 238 -7.09 -11.24 -4.72
N ARG A 239 -8.34 -11.69 -4.75
CA ARG A 239 -9.49 -10.86 -4.38
C ARG A 239 -9.49 -10.51 -2.89
N ALA A 240 -9.24 -11.49 -2.02
CA ALA A 240 -9.21 -11.28 -0.58
C ALA A 240 -8.08 -10.30 -0.17
N MET A 241 -6.96 -10.34 -0.88
CA MET A 241 -5.85 -9.39 -0.74
C MET A 241 -6.15 -7.99 -1.28
N GLY A 242 -7.25 -7.79 -2.02
CA GLY A 242 -7.56 -6.53 -2.69
C GLY A 242 -6.62 -6.21 -3.86
N LEU A 243 -5.94 -7.21 -4.42
CA LEU A 243 -4.92 -7.07 -5.46
C LEU A 243 -5.41 -7.53 -6.83
N THR A 244 -6.71 -7.46 -7.09
CA THR A 244 -7.27 -7.81 -8.41
C THR A 244 -6.98 -6.72 -9.44
N LEU A 245 -6.67 -7.14 -10.67
CA LEU A 245 -6.44 -6.31 -11.84
C LEU A 245 -7.26 -6.87 -13.01
N ASP A 246 -8.07 -6.04 -13.66
CA ASP A 246 -8.80 -6.47 -14.87
C ASP A 246 -7.95 -6.22 -16.13
N LEU A 247 -7.53 -7.30 -16.78
CA LEU A 247 -6.77 -7.29 -18.02
C LEU A 247 -7.58 -7.91 -19.17
N GLY A 248 -8.92 -7.81 -19.11
CA GLY A 248 -9.83 -8.31 -20.14
C GLY A 248 -9.53 -7.76 -21.55
N VAL A 249 -9.12 -6.49 -21.65
CA VAL A 249 -8.74 -5.85 -22.93
C VAL A 249 -7.53 -6.51 -23.61
N PHE A 250 -6.71 -7.22 -22.83
CA PHE A 250 -5.57 -8.01 -23.32
C PHE A 250 -5.89 -9.51 -23.43
N GLY A 251 -7.16 -9.90 -23.27
CA GLY A 251 -7.59 -11.29 -23.31
C GLY A 251 -7.24 -12.12 -22.07
N LEU A 252 -6.83 -11.48 -20.97
CA LEU A 252 -6.35 -12.18 -19.77
C LEU A 252 -7.42 -12.29 -18.67
N GLY A 253 -8.46 -11.47 -18.72
CA GLY A 253 -9.49 -11.39 -17.68
C GLY A 253 -8.96 -10.83 -16.37
N LYS A 254 -9.59 -11.21 -15.25
CA LYS A 254 -9.17 -10.76 -13.91
C LYS A 254 -7.94 -11.52 -13.44
N ARG A 255 -6.88 -10.79 -13.11
CA ARG A 255 -5.56 -11.28 -12.70
C ARG A 255 -5.12 -10.65 -11.39
N SER A 256 -3.95 -11.05 -10.89
CA SER A 256 -3.27 -10.37 -9.80
C SER A 256 -2.54 -9.13 -10.31
N LYS A 257 -2.61 -8.03 -9.55
CA LYS A 257 -1.61 -6.97 -9.60
C LYS A 257 -0.24 -7.59 -9.30
N ARG A 258 0.83 -6.97 -9.79
CA ARG A 258 2.18 -7.40 -9.46
C ARG A 258 2.55 -6.89 -8.08
N TYR A 259 3.07 -7.75 -7.20
CA TYR A 259 3.51 -7.34 -5.87
C TYR A 259 4.65 -8.20 -5.32
N ALA A 260 5.30 -7.74 -4.27
CA ALA A 260 6.19 -8.56 -3.44
C ALA A 260 5.99 -8.21 -1.97
N MET A 261 5.97 -9.19 -1.07
CA MET A 261 5.77 -8.98 0.37
C MET A 261 6.62 -9.95 1.19
N ILE A 262 6.89 -9.57 2.43
CA ILE A 262 7.44 -10.50 3.43
C ILE A 262 6.32 -10.87 4.36
N VAL A 263 6.14 -12.17 4.60
CA VAL A 263 5.21 -12.70 5.59
C VAL A 263 6.00 -13.33 6.71
N VAL A 264 5.68 -12.97 7.96
CA VAL A 264 6.26 -13.54 9.18
C VAL A 264 5.11 -14.09 10.01
N ASP A 265 5.07 -15.41 10.16
CA ASP A 265 4.05 -16.11 10.94
C ASP A 265 2.61 -15.73 10.54
N GLY A 266 2.34 -15.76 9.24
CA GLY A 266 1.05 -15.37 8.68
C GLY A 266 0.76 -13.87 8.66
N VAL A 267 1.65 -13.00 9.16
CA VAL A 267 1.48 -11.54 9.18
C VAL A 267 2.37 -10.87 8.14
N ILE A 268 1.81 -9.96 7.35
CA ILE A 268 2.54 -9.22 6.32
C ILE A 268 3.41 -8.14 6.99
N ASN A 269 4.71 -8.12 6.70
CA ASN A 269 5.72 -7.37 7.42
C ASN A 269 6.57 -6.47 6.50
N THR A 270 7.13 -5.41 7.07
CA THR A 270 7.97 -4.40 6.39
C THR A 270 9.48 -4.62 6.50
N SER A 271 9.96 -5.59 7.29
CA SER A 271 11.39 -5.66 7.65
C SER A 271 12.09 -6.99 7.34
N MET A 272 13.19 -6.88 6.59
CA MET A 272 14.28 -7.87 6.60
C MET A 272 15.41 -7.33 7.47
N SER A 273 15.54 -7.83 8.70
CA SER A 273 16.72 -7.54 9.52
C SER A 273 17.94 -8.23 8.93
N ARG A 274 18.86 -7.44 8.34
CA ARG A 274 20.28 -7.76 8.32
C ARG A 274 20.91 -7.04 9.51
N ARG A 275 21.77 -7.71 10.29
CA ARG A 275 22.73 -6.97 11.13
C ARG A 275 23.48 -6.00 10.20
N GLY A 276 23.26 -4.70 10.34
CA GLY A 276 23.99 -3.64 9.63
C GLY A 276 23.45 -3.16 8.28
N GLY A 277 22.19 -3.42 7.90
CA GLY A 277 21.60 -2.81 6.70
C GLY A 277 20.12 -3.16 6.52
N LEU A 278 19.28 -2.14 6.32
CA LEU A 278 17.83 -2.30 6.10
C LEU A 278 17.56 -2.76 4.66
N TRP A 279 16.86 -3.88 4.50
CA TRP A 279 16.01 -4.08 3.32
C TRP A 279 14.58 -3.76 3.75
N ALA A 280 13.99 -2.70 3.18
CA ALA A 280 12.58 -2.41 3.36
C ALA A 280 11.78 -3.42 2.53
N ALA A 281 10.98 -4.26 3.19
CA ALA A 281 9.90 -4.96 2.50
C ALA A 281 8.83 -3.91 2.20
N VAL A 282 8.78 -3.52 0.95
CA VAL A 282 7.68 -2.76 0.39
C VAL A 282 6.79 -3.82 -0.22
N VAL A 283 5.49 -3.79 0.09
CA VAL A 283 4.49 -4.25 -0.88
C VAL A 283 4.70 -3.36 -2.10
N LEU A 284 5.67 -3.66 -2.95
CA LEU A 284 5.94 -2.90 -4.14
C LEU A 284 4.89 -3.37 -5.12
N LEU A 285 3.87 -2.55 -5.39
CA LEU A 285 3.21 -2.63 -6.69
C LEU A 285 4.29 -2.33 -7.72
N ILE A 286 4.93 -3.37 -8.23
CA ILE A 286 5.94 -3.25 -9.27
C ILE A 286 5.13 -3.00 -10.55
N CYS A 287 4.96 -1.74 -10.95
CA CYS A 287 4.38 -1.39 -12.24
C CYS A 287 5.16 -2.04 -13.37
#